data_AF-A0A3B0SU23-F1
#
_entry.id   AF-A0A3B0SU23-F1
#
_cell.length_a   1.000
_cell.length_b   1.000
_cell.length_c   1.000
_cell.angle_alpha   90.00
_cell.angle_beta   90.00
_cell.angle_gamma   90.00
#
_symmetry.space_group_name_H-M   'P 1'
#
loop_
_entity.id
_entity.type
_entity.pdbx_description
1 polymer ?
#
loop_
_entity_poly.entity_id
_entity_poly.type
_entity_poly.pdbx_seq_one_letter_code
_entity_poly.pdbx_strand_id
1 'polypeptide(L)'
;MVGLMLSLGYRVIGLEFWLLIGLIGGLLNIVPFLGPWIGGILGVLVAISTGDVPTAVWAVVVAVAVQQIDNNFVSPTVLRATVRLHPAVTLGALVLGGAFAGIWGVIIAVPLTATVKILVGHWWRTRVLDQTWEEASEAMFEEAEPSRLLRTGEVPVVEPPHDEADHDGPSTI
;
A
#
# COMPACT_ATOMS: atom_id res chain seq x y z
N MET A 1 -5.95 14.42 3.51
CA MET A 1 -7.33 14.07 3.92
C MET A 1 -7.45 13.80 5.41
N VAL A 2 -6.65 12.89 5.99
CA VAL A 2 -6.63 12.58 7.44
C VAL A 2 -6.56 13.84 8.32
N GLY A 3 -5.64 14.75 8.04
CA GLY A 3 -5.48 15.95 8.88
C GLY A 3 -6.72 16.84 8.92
N LEU A 4 -7.48 16.92 7.82
CA LEU A 4 -8.76 17.64 7.78
C LEU A 4 -9.83 16.90 8.58
N MET A 5 -9.89 15.57 8.48
CA MET A 5 -10.84 14.74 9.23
C MET A 5 -10.61 14.84 10.75
N LEU A 6 -9.35 14.73 11.20
CA LEU A 6 -8.98 14.93 12.60
C LEU A 6 -9.29 16.36 13.06
N SER A 7 -8.87 17.36 12.28
CA SER A 7 -9.12 18.78 12.61
C SER A 7 -10.62 19.04 12.77
N LEU A 8 -11.44 18.60 11.81
CA LEU A 8 -12.87 18.86 11.83
C LEU A 8 -13.57 18.07 12.95
N GLY A 9 -13.23 16.79 13.13
CA GLY A 9 -13.79 15.96 14.20
C GLY A 9 -13.48 16.53 15.58
N TYR A 10 -12.23 16.94 15.82
CA TYR A 10 -11.83 17.56 17.08
C TYR A 10 -12.43 18.96 17.29
N ARG A 11 -12.61 19.73 16.23
CA ARG A 11 -13.30 21.02 16.30
C ARG A 11 -14.76 20.87 16.74
N VAL A 12 -15.47 19.86 16.23
CA VAL A 12 -16.90 19.62 16.55
C VAL A 12 -17.08 19.30 18.03
N ILE A 13 -16.13 18.59 18.64
CA ILE A 13 -16.18 18.22 20.06
C ILE A 13 -15.57 19.31 20.96
N GLY A 14 -15.20 20.48 20.41
CA GLY A 14 -14.66 21.61 21.17
C GLY A 14 -13.25 21.42 21.69
N LEU A 15 -12.46 20.51 21.12
CA LEU A 15 -11.11 20.22 21.60
C LEU A 15 -10.16 21.39 21.33
N GLU A 16 -9.36 21.77 22.34
CA GLU A 16 -8.30 22.75 22.16
C GLU A 16 -7.23 22.25 21.20
N PHE A 17 -6.58 23.18 20.49
CA PHE A 17 -5.54 22.87 19.49
C PHE A 17 -5.98 21.91 18.38
N TRP A 18 -7.30 21.75 18.13
CA TRP A 18 -7.86 20.85 17.12
C TRP A 18 -7.16 20.96 15.76
N LEU A 19 -6.85 22.18 15.32
CA LEU A 19 -6.19 22.44 14.03
C LEU A 19 -4.73 22.00 14.04
N LEU A 20 -3.99 22.29 15.12
CA LEU A 20 -2.59 21.91 15.25
C LEU A 20 -2.44 20.39 15.30
N ILE A 21 -3.27 19.72 16.11
CA ILE A 21 -3.28 18.26 16.24
C ILE A 21 -3.62 17.62 14.89
N GLY A 22 -4.65 18.11 14.20
CA GLY A 22 -5.01 17.61 12.89
C GLY A 22 -3.95 17.90 11.82
N LEU A 23 -3.25 19.04 11.88
CA LEU A 23 -2.13 19.35 11.00
C LEU A 23 -0.97 18.36 11.20
N ILE A 24 -0.60 18.08 12.46
CA ILE A 24 0.44 17.10 12.82
C ILE A 24 0.02 15.72 12.31
N GLY A 25 -1.21 15.28 12.60
CA GLY A 25 -1.72 14.00 12.11
C GLY A 25 -1.76 13.92 10.58
N GLY A 26 -2.10 15.02 9.90
CA GLY A 26 -2.06 15.10 8.44
C GLY A 26 -0.66 14.99 7.86
N LEU A 27 0.31 15.72 8.44
CA LEU A 27 1.70 15.74 7.99
C LEU A 27 2.37 14.37 8.19
N LEU A 28 2.12 13.74 9.33
CA LEU A 28 2.66 12.42 9.65
C LEU A 28 2.01 11.30 8.83
N ASN A 29 0.85 11.55 8.21
CA ASN A 29 0.23 10.61 7.29
C ASN A 29 0.93 10.52 5.91
N ILE A 30 2.09 11.18 5.73
CA ILE A 30 3.00 10.86 4.62
C ILE A 30 3.48 9.40 4.72
N VAL A 31 3.61 8.92 5.94
CA VAL A 31 3.81 7.52 6.26
C VAL A 31 2.43 6.93 6.55
N PRO A 32 1.96 5.93 5.78
CA PRO A 32 0.64 5.35 5.96
C PRO A 32 0.41 4.92 7.41
N PHE A 33 -0.82 5.12 7.88
CA PHE A 33 -1.28 4.77 9.24
C PHE A 33 -0.71 5.64 10.37
N LEU A 34 0.49 6.20 10.26
CA LEU A 34 1.10 6.97 11.37
C LEU A 34 0.31 8.23 11.74
N GLY A 35 -0.24 8.91 10.73
CA GLY A 35 -0.97 10.16 10.92
C GLY A 35 -2.18 10.04 11.87
N PRO A 36 -3.15 9.17 11.57
CA PRO A 36 -4.30 8.93 12.44
C PRO A 36 -3.92 8.47 13.85
N TRP A 37 -2.92 7.60 14.00
CA TRP A 37 -2.47 7.14 15.32
C TRP A 37 -1.88 8.26 16.15
N ILE A 38 -0.93 9.03 15.60
CA ILE A 38 -0.25 10.09 16.35
C ILE A 38 -1.21 11.25 16.61
N GLY A 39 -1.98 11.69 15.61
CA GLY A 39 -3.00 12.71 15.80
C GLY A 39 -4.14 12.27 16.73
N GLY A 40 -4.47 10.98 16.73
CA GLY A 40 -5.37 10.31 17.66
C GLY A 40 -4.90 10.44 19.11
N ILE A 41 -3.70 9.91 19.38
CA ILE A 41 -3.06 9.91 20.69
C ILE A 41 -2.90 11.34 21.22
N LEU A 42 -2.37 12.25 20.41
CA LEU A 42 -2.21 13.66 20.79
C LEU A 42 -3.57 14.30 21.12
N GLY A 43 -4.60 14.04 20.31
CA GLY A 43 -5.95 14.53 20.56
C GLY A 43 -6.53 14.05 21.89
N VAL A 44 -6.38 12.77 22.20
CA VAL A 44 -6.84 12.18 23.46
C VAL A 44 -6.04 12.74 24.65
N LEU A 45 -4.72 12.88 24.53
CA LEU A 45 -3.89 13.45 25.59
C LEU A 45 -4.27 14.91 25.90
N VAL A 46 -4.50 15.72 24.87
CA VAL A 46 -4.97 17.10 25.03
C VAL A 46 -6.36 17.12 25.66
N ALA A 47 -7.27 16.26 25.20
CA ALA A 47 -8.63 16.19 25.74
C ALA A 47 -8.67 15.84 27.23
N ILE A 48 -7.80 14.94 27.68
CA ILE A 48 -7.65 14.59 29.10
C ILE A 48 -7.01 15.74 29.88
N SER A 49 -6.09 16.47 29.27
CA SER A 49 -5.32 17.52 29.94
C SER A 49 -6.10 18.83 30.09
N THR A 50 -6.96 19.16 29.12
CA THR A 50 -7.61 20.48 29.07
C THR A 50 -9.13 20.43 28.94
N GLY A 51 -9.69 19.26 28.60
CA GLY A 51 -11.13 19.07 28.47
C GLY A 51 -11.77 18.39 29.68
N ASP A 52 -13.08 18.15 29.57
CA ASP A 52 -13.86 17.34 30.50
C ASP A 52 -13.88 15.86 30.08
N VAL A 53 -14.34 14.99 30.99
CA VAL A 53 -14.42 13.54 30.75
C VAL A 53 -15.20 13.21 29.46
N PRO A 54 -16.36 13.84 29.16
CA PRO A 54 -17.05 13.67 27.89
C PRO A 54 -16.19 14.01 26.66
N THR A 55 -15.44 15.13 26.67
CA THR A 55 -14.57 15.51 25.55
C THR A 55 -13.47 14.48 25.31
N ALA A 56 -12.88 13.91 26.38
CA ALA A 56 -11.89 12.83 26.26
C ALA A 56 -12.48 11.58 25.61
N VAL A 57 -13.69 11.18 26.01
CA VAL A 57 -14.40 10.04 25.40
C VAL A 57 -14.69 10.31 23.92
N TRP A 58 -15.21 11.49 23.60
CA TRP A 58 -15.49 11.88 22.22
C TRP A 58 -14.22 12.02 21.37
N ALA A 59 -13.09 12.44 21.95
CA ALA A 59 -11.80 12.46 21.26
C ALA A 59 -11.36 11.06 20.84
N VAL A 60 -11.54 10.05 21.72
CA VAL A 60 -11.29 8.64 21.37
C VAL A 60 -12.22 8.20 20.23
N VAL A 61 -13.51 8.53 20.30
CA VAL A 61 -14.47 8.18 19.24
C VAL A 61 -14.08 8.79 17.90
N VAL A 62 -13.71 10.08 17.88
CA VAL A 62 -13.22 10.76 16.66
C VAL A 62 -11.96 10.10 16.14
N ALA A 63 -10.97 9.83 17.00
CA ALA A 63 -9.72 9.18 16.61
C ALA A 63 -9.97 7.80 15.99
N VAL A 64 -10.82 6.98 16.62
CA VAL A 64 -11.20 5.67 16.10
C VAL A 64 -11.96 5.79 14.79
N ALA A 65 -12.94 6.70 14.68
CA ALA A 65 -13.69 6.89 13.45
C ALA A 65 -12.78 7.28 12.28
N VAL A 66 -11.84 8.21 12.49
CA VAL A 66 -10.87 8.61 11.49
C VAL A 66 -9.94 7.45 11.14
N GLN A 67 -9.49 6.67 12.12
CA GLN A 67 -8.68 5.47 11.90
C GLN A 67 -9.42 4.44 11.03
N GLN A 68 -10.71 4.22 11.26
CA GLN A 68 -11.53 3.30 10.46
C GLN A 68 -11.68 3.79 9.02
N ILE A 69 -11.90 5.09 8.83
CA ILE A 69 -12.02 5.67 7.49
C ILE A 69 -10.68 5.57 6.76
N ASP A 70 -9.58 5.91 7.43
CA ASP A 70 -8.24 5.81 6.83
C ASP A 70 -7.93 4.37 6.40
N ASN A 71 -8.08 3.41 7.32
CA ASN A 71 -7.74 2.01 7.07
C ASN A 71 -8.60 1.34 5.99
N ASN A 72 -9.89 1.67 5.90
CA ASN A 72 -10.82 0.98 5.01
C ASN A 72 -10.97 1.63 3.64
N PHE A 73 -10.76 2.95 3.54
CA PHE A 73 -11.00 3.68 2.29
C PHE A 73 -9.73 4.33 1.77
N VAL A 74 -8.98 5.01 2.63
CA VAL A 74 -7.86 5.86 2.20
C VAL A 74 -6.62 5.01 1.90
N SER A 75 -6.15 4.26 2.89
CA SER A 75 -4.96 3.43 2.76
C SER A 75 -5.07 2.44 1.59
N PRO A 76 -6.16 1.66 1.41
CA PRO A 76 -6.22 0.69 0.33
C PRO A 76 -6.44 1.32 -1.04
N THR A 77 -7.04 2.52 -1.15
CA THR A 77 -7.11 3.23 -2.44
C THR A 77 -5.74 3.74 -2.86
N VAL A 78 -4.98 4.31 -1.93
CA VAL A 78 -3.61 4.80 -2.18
C VAL A 78 -2.66 3.62 -2.45
N LEU A 79 -2.73 2.54 -1.68
CA LEU A 79 -1.89 1.36 -1.90
C LEU A 79 -2.24 0.59 -3.19
N ARG A 80 -3.54 0.47 -3.52
CA ARG A 80 -3.98 -0.19 -4.76
C ARG A 80 -3.60 0.61 -6.00
N ALA A 81 -3.66 1.93 -5.94
CA ALA A 81 -3.35 2.79 -7.07
C ALA A 81 -1.87 2.80 -7.47
N THR A 82 -0.94 2.28 -6.64
CA THR A 82 0.49 2.52 -6.89
C THR A 82 1.41 1.31 -6.73
N VAL A 83 1.09 0.26 -5.93
CA VAL A 83 2.13 -0.79 -5.68
C VAL A 83 1.68 -2.26 -5.56
N ARG A 84 0.38 -2.60 -5.53
CA ARG A 84 -0.11 -3.98 -5.27
C ARG A 84 0.65 -4.65 -4.10
N LEU A 85 1.10 -3.88 -3.10
CA LEU A 85 1.87 -4.40 -1.97
C LEU A 85 0.92 -4.83 -0.86
N HIS A 86 1.18 -5.98 -0.26
CA HIS A 86 0.42 -6.42 0.91
C HIS A 86 0.76 -5.50 2.10
N PRO A 87 -0.23 -4.97 2.85
CA PRO A 87 0.01 -4.02 3.95
C PRO A 87 1.04 -4.50 4.99
N ALA A 88 1.05 -5.80 5.28
CA ALA A 88 2.04 -6.40 6.19
C ALA A 88 3.50 -6.22 5.70
N VAL A 89 3.75 -6.32 4.39
CA VAL A 89 5.09 -6.15 3.80
C VAL A 89 5.52 -4.69 3.94
N THR A 90 4.60 -3.76 3.68
CA THR A 90 4.84 -2.33 3.86
C THR A 90 5.19 -2.03 5.32
N LEU A 91 4.37 -2.46 6.29
CA LEU A 91 4.64 -2.25 7.72
C LEU A 91 5.99 -2.85 8.16
N GLY A 92 6.29 -4.07 7.72
CA GLY A 92 7.59 -4.71 7.99
C GLY A 92 8.76 -3.89 7.45
N ALA A 93 8.65 -3.36 6.23
CA ALA A 93 9.66 -2.51 5.64
C ALA A 93 9.83 -1.17 6.38
N LEU A 94 8.75 -0.57 6.88
CA LEU A 94 8.83 0.65 7.68
C LEU A 94 9.56 0.41 9.01
N VAL A 95 9.27 -0.70 9.70
CA VAL A 95 9.94 -1.06 10.95
C VAL A 95 11.43 -1.31 10.70
N LEU A 96 11.78 -2.07 9.65
CA LEU A 96 13.16 -2.32 9.28
C LEU A 96 13.87 -1.03 8.86
N GLY A 97 13.29 -0.25 7.95
CA GLY A 97 13.85 1.03 7.52
C GLY A 97 14.06 2.00 8.69
N GLY A 98 13.07 2.09 9.57
CA GLY A 98 13.15 2.85 10.82
C GLY A 98 14.28 2.40 11.74
N ALA A 99 14.48 1.09 11.89
CA ALA A 99 15.57 0.55 12.70
C ALA A 99 16.96 0.84 12.11
N PHE A 100 17.11 0.83 10.77
CA PHE A 100 18.40 1.04 10.11
C PHE A 100 18.80 2.52 9.96
N ALA A 101 17.86 3.40 9.62
CA ALA A 101 18.15 4.79 9.26
C ALA A 101 17.20 5.81 9.91
N GLY A 102 16.45 5.41 10.94
CA GLY A 102 15.51 6.27 11.64
C GLY A 102 14.42 6.79 10.69
N ILE A 103 14.05 8.06 10.84
CA ILE A 103 12.98 8.69 10.05
C ILE A 103 13.25 8.65 8.54
N TRP A 104 14.52 8.77 8.12
CA TRP A 104 14.90 8.70 6.71
C TRP A 104 14.64 7.32 6.11
N GLY A 105 14.89 6.26 6.89
CA GLY A 105 14.60 4.90 6.47
C GLY A 105 13.10 4.64 6.33
N VAL A 106 12.26 5.21 7.19
CA VAL A 106 10.80 5.10 7.09
C VAL A 106 10.26 5.77 5.81
N ILE A 107 10.77 6.95 5.46
CA ILE A 107 10.34 7.69 4.25
C ILE A 107 10.68 6.89 2.98
N ILE A 108 11.86 6.27 2.93
CA ILE A 108 12.35 5.55 1.76
C ILE A 108 11.83 4.09 1.71
N ALA A 109 11.35 3.55 2.82
CA ALA A 109 10.94 2.14 2.94
C ALA A 109 9.92 1.72 1.88
N VAL A 110 8.87 2.52 1.64
CA VAL A 110 7.80 2.19 0.68
C VAL A 110 8.32 2.10 -0.76
N PRO A 111 8.95 3.15 -1.32
CA PRO A 111 9.47 3.07 -2.69
C PRO A 111 10.57 2.01 -2.84
N LEU A 112 11.42 1.82 -1.83
CA LEU A 112 12.44 0.78 -1.86
C LEU A 112 11.81 -0.63 -1.93
N THR A 113 10.78 -0.87 -1.11
CA THR A 113 10.06 -2.15 -1.09
C THR A 113 9.37 -2.43 -2.42
N ALA A 114 8.80 -1.39 -3.04
CA ALA A 114 8.24 -1.47 -4.39
C ALA A 114 9.28 -1.93 -5.41
N THR A 115 10.44 -1.27 -5.41
CA THR A 115 11.56 -1.57 -6.32
C THR A 115 12.06 -3.00 -6.13
N VAL A 116 12.29 -3.41 -4.88
CA VAL A 116 12.75 -4.78 -4.56
C VAL A 116 11.73 -5.82 -5.04
N LYS A 117 10.43 -5.60 -4.80
CA LYS A 117 9.38 -6.50 -5.28
C LYS A 117 9.42 -6.63 -6.80
N ILE A 118 9.58 -5.54 -7.54
CA ILE A 118 9.65 -5.56 -9.01
C ILE A 118 10.89 -6.34 -9.46
N LEU A 119 12.05 -6.06 -8.86
CA LEU A 119 13.31 -6.69 -9.22
C LEU A 119 13.31 -8.19 -8.96
N VAL A 120 12.82 -8.61 -7.79
CA VAL A 120 12.69 -10.02 -7.41
C VAL A 120 11.65 -10.72 -8.29
N GLY A 121 10.50 -10.08 -8.54
CA GLY A 121 9.47 -10.64 -9.42
C GLY A 121 9.96 -10.82 -10.85
N HIS A 122 10.75 -9.87 -11.35
CA HIS A 122 11.38 -9.96 -12.67
C HIS A 122 12.43 -11.08 -12.73
N TRP A 123 13.32 -11.14 -11.74
CA TRP A 123 14.35 -12.18 -11.66
C TRP A 123 13.77 -13.59 -11.53
N TRP A 124 12.72 -13.76 -10.71
CA TRP A 124 12.03 -15.04 -10.56
C TRP A 124 11.40 -15.49 -11.87
N ARG A 125 10.70 -14.59 -12.56
CA ARG A 125 10.03 -14.89 -13.81
C ARG A 125 11.00 -15.32 -14.92
N THR A 126 12.13 -14.62 -15.03
CA THR A 126 13.13 -14.93 -16.07
C THR A 126 13.99 -16.15 -15.77
N ARG A 127 14.16 -16.55 -14.51
CA ARG A 127 15.05 -17.67 -14.15
C ARG A 127 14.33 -18.96 -13.79
N VAL A 128 13.07 -18.86 -13.34
CA VAL A 128 12.31 -20.02 -12.85
C VAL A 128 11.19 -20.39 -13.82
N LEU A 129 10.58 -19.39 -14.48
CA LEU A 129 9.48 -19.62 -15.41
C LEU A 129 9.94 -19.58 -16.87
N ASP A 130 11.20 -19.22 -17.15
CA ASP A 130 11.76 -18.99 -18.49
C ASP A 130 10.88 -18.11 -19.40
N GLN A 131 10.00 -17.29 -18.81
CA GLN A 131 9.12 -16.42 -19.57
C GLN A 131 9.91 -15.23 -20.12
N THR A 132 9.77 -15.00 -21.42
CA THR A 132 10.33 -13.84 -22.10
C THR A 132 9.61 -12.56 -21.69
N TRP A 133 10.23 -11.40 -21.96
CA TRP A 133 9.61 -10.10 -21.67
C TRP A 133 8.31 -9.87 -22.44
N GLU A 134 8.17 -10.49 -23.61
CA GLU A 134 6.96 -10.45 -24.44
C GLU A 134 5.82 -11.20 -23.75
N GLU A 135 6.03 -12.43 -23.31
CA GLU A 135 5.05 -13.23 -22.57
C GLU A 135 4.67 -12.59 -21.21
N ALA A 136 5.65 -12.04 -20.50
CA ALA A 136 5.42 -11.36 -19.22
C ALA A 136 4.61 -10.07 -19.39
N SER A 137 4.89 -9.33 -20.46
CA SER A 137 4.20 -8.11 -20.87
C SER A 137 2.77 -8.43 -21.27
N GLU A 138 2.57 -9.42 -22.15
CA GLU A 138 1.26 -9.90 -22.58
C GLU A 138 0.41 -10.38 -21.40
N ALA A 139 0.95 -11.21 -20.52
CA ALA A 139 0.24 -11.65 -19.30
C ALA A 139 -0.15 -10.48 -18.39
N MET A 140 0.68 -9.44 -18.29
CA MET A 140 0.38 -8.24 -17.49
C MET A 140 -0.72 -7.37 -18.14
N PHE A 141 -0.74 -7.28 -19.47
CA PHE A 141 -1.77 -6.57 -20.23
C PHE A 141 -3.09 -7.35 -20.27
N GLU A 142 -3.04 -8.67 -20.32
CA GLU A 142 -4.20 -9.55 -20.31
C GLU A 142 -4.87 -9.61 -18.93
N GLU A 143 -4.10 -9.69 -17.85
CA GLU A 143 -4.62 -9.59 -16.48
C GLU A 143 -5.21 -8.19 -16.19
N ALA A 144 -4.81 -7.16 -16.95
CA ALA A 144 -5.36 -5.81 -16.89
C ALA A 144 -6.64 -5.60 -17.74
N GLU A 145 -7.01 -6.54 -18.61
CA GLU A 145 -8.26 -6.53 -19.41
C GLU A 145 -9.23 -7.67 -19.01
N PRO A 146 -9.81 -7.66 -17.79
CA PRO A 146 -10.82 -8.64 -17.39
C PRO A 146 -12.09 -8.58 -18.27
N SER A 147 -12.29 -7.50 -19.04
CA SER A 147 -13.40 -7.32 -19.99
C SER A 147 -13.29 -8.18 -21.25
N ARG A 148 -12.11 -8.68 -21.61
CA ARG A 148 -11.89 -9.50 -22.82
C ARG A 148 -12.39 -10.92 -22.62
N LEU A 149 -12.02 -11.56 -21.52
CA LEU A 149 -12.52 -12.88 -21.10
C LEU A 149 -14.05 -12.88 -20.90
N LEU A 150 -14.61 -11.80 -20.36
CA LEU A 150 -16.06 -11.64 -20.21
C LEU A 150 -16.80 -11.36 -21.54
N ARG A 151 -16.09 -10.91 -22.58
CA ARG A 151 -16.67 -10.64 -23.92
C ARG A 151 -16.61 -11.84 -24.85
N THR A 152 -15.50 -12.57 -24.86
CA THR A 152 -15.27 -13.66 -25.82
C THR A 152 -15.32 -15.05 -25.19
N GLY A 153 -15.15 -15.18 -23.87
CA GLY A 153 -15.22 -16.47 -23.17
C GLY A 153 -14.09 -17.45 -23.52
N GLU A 154 -13.09 -17.00 -24.29
CA GLU A 154 -11.95 -17.80 -24.71
C GLU A 154 -10.82 -17.67 -23.69
N VAL A 155 -10.35 -18.80 -23.17
CA VAL A 155 -9.11 -18.88 -22.37
C VAL A 155 -7.97 -19.15 -23.34
N PRO A 156 -6.91 -18.31 -23.38
CA PRO A 156 -5.79 -18.56 -24.27
C PRO A 156 -5.06 -19.83 -23.83
N VAL A 157 -4.90 -20.78 -24.76
CA VAL A 157 -4.05 -21.95 -24.56
C VAL A 157 -2.63 -21.51 -24.90
N VAL A 158 -1.77 -21.40 -23.88
CA VAL A 158 -0.33 -21.16 -24.07
C VAL A 158 0.26 -22.44 -24.67
N GLU A 159 0.55 -22.44 -25.97
CA GLU A 159 1.29 -23.52 -26.61
C GLU A 159 2.75 -23.48 -26.12
N PRO A 160 3.32 -24.61 -25.67
CA PRO A 160 4.72 -24.65 -25.25
C PRO A 160 5.65 -24.40 -26.45
N PRO A 161 6.84 -23.83 -26.20
CA PRO A 161 7.77 -23.46 -27.26
C PRO A 161 8.17 -24.68 -28.11
N HIS A 162 8.09 -24.52 -29.43
CA HIS A 162 8.48 -25.49 -30.44
C HIS A 162 10.01 -25.64 -30.52
N ASP A 163 10.67 -26.12 -29.47
CA ASP A 163 12.12 -26.37 -29.49
C ASP A 163 12.51 -27.86 -29.30
N GLU A 164 11.56 -28.80 -29.47
CA GLU A 164 11.83 -30.25 -29.33
C GLU A 164 11.65 -31.07 -30.62
N ALA A 165 11.64 -30.46 -31.82
CA ALA A 165 11.37 -31.20 -33.06
C ALA A 165 12.45 -31.12 -34.16
N ASP A 166 13.71 -30.76 -33.85
CA ASP A 166 14.80 -30.77 -34.84
C ASP A 166 16.10 -31.42 -34.36
N HIS A 167 15.95 -32.60 -33.75
CA HIS A 167 17.06 -33.53 -33.52
C HIS A 167 16.67 -34.95 -33.94
N ASP A 168 16.37 -35.16 -35.22
CA ASP A 168 16.66 -36.45 -35.88
C ASP A 168 16.40 -36.39 -37.40
N GLY A 169 17.46 -36.09 -38.15
CA GLY A 169 17.54 -36.37 -39.58
C GLY A 169 18.86 -37.09 -39.85
N PRO A 170 18.86 -38.35 -40.34
CA PRO A 170 20.10 -39.09 -40.51
C PRO A 170 20.93 -38.47 -41.65
N SER A 171 22.18 -38.14 -41.31
CA SER A 171 23.20 -37.73 -42.26
C SER A 171 23.54 -38.89 -43.21
N THR A 172 22.86 -38.92 -44.35
CA THR A 172 23.26 -39.78 -45.47
C THR A 172 24.36 -39.11 -46.29
N ILE A 173 25.46 -39.87 -46.35
CA ILE A 173 26.75 -39.73 -47.04
C ILE A 173 26.66 -39.15 -48.45
#